data_AF-A0A429EQ22-F1
#
_entry.id   AF-A0A429EQ22-F1
#
_cell.length_a   1.000
_cell.length_b   1.000
_cell.length_c   1.000
_cell.angle_alpha   90.00
_cell.angle_beta   90.00
_cell.angle_gamma   90.00
#
_symmetry.space_group_name_H-M   'P 1'
#
loop_
_entity.id
_entity.type
_entity.pdbx_description
1 polymer ?
#
loop_
_entity_poly.entity_id
_entity_poly.type
_entity_poly.pdbx_seq_one_letter_code
_entity_poly.pdbx_strand_id
1 'polypeptide(L)'
;LHAKVIAVLAEDVCCHIGPRPEAVEEEPRAIVTGLSTLLTDIDTYLGAGRQRDRMYAYSPRSAALRPLLTARSADSSVDRGMHFRLVQELITERVPERADRYLPVQLRAVAAFVRQGRLDQIVMLSNSSKRAGLSAELTEMRWDAHILVIGLTVEVLSGDGLPDRYRVDGERVHWNPPRSIDGKLLPNDVTDITADVERAHVDVYVRHTQTGVVHFLPMNQNVERL
;
A
#
# COMPACT_ATOMS: atom_id res chain seq x y z
N LEU A 1 1.87 -7.44 -22.03
CA LEU A 1 2.66 -6.20 -22.27
C LEU A 1 2.79 -5.85 -23.76
N HIS A 2 1.91 -6.36 -24.64
CA HIS A 2 1.98 -6.16 -26.09
C HIS A 2 1.28 -4.90 -26.61
N ALA A 3 0.41 -4.30 -25.79
CA ALA A 3 -0.31 -3.10 -26.19
C ALA A 3 0.68 -1.93 -26.32
N LYS A 4 0.74 -1.33 -27.51
CA LYS A 4 1.55 -0.12 -27.77
C LYS A 4 0.93 1.13 -27.16
N VAL A 5 -0.41 1.14 -27.04
CA VAL A 5 -1.19 2.23 -26.46
C VAL A 5 -2.23 1.61 -25.53
N ILE A 6 -2.33 2.16 -24.32
CA ILE A 6 -3.40 1.87 -23.37
C ILE A 6 -4.18 3.16 -23.21
N ALA A 7 -5.46 3.16 -23.58
CA ALA A 7 -6.37 4.28 -23.44
C ALA A 7 -7.44 3.96 -22.40
N VAL A 8 -7.79 4.94 -21.58
CA VAL A 8 -8.84 4.84 -20.54
C VAL A 8 -9.95 5.80 -20.92
N LEU A 9 -11.16 5.29 -21.15
CA LEU A 9 -12.37 6.08 -21.34
C LEU A 9 -13.15 6.09 -20.02
N ALA A 10 -13.40 7.27 -19.48
CA ALA A 10 -14.02 7.45 -18.16
C ALA A 10 -15.16 8.51 -18.17
N GLU A 11 -15.64 8.90 -19.35
CA GLU A 11 -16.70 9.92 -19.48
C GLU A 11 -18.08 9.36 -19.11
N ASP A 12 -18.37 8.12 -19.51
CA ASP A 12 -19.62 7.43 -19.21
C ASP A 12 -19.38 6.14 -18.41
N VAL A 13 -20.39 5.73 -17.64
CA VAL A 13 -20.38 4.42 -16.97
C VAL A 13 -20.59 3.33 -18.04
N CYS A 14 -19.50 2.75 -18.53
CA CYS A 14 -19.54 1.72 -19.57
C CYS A 14 -19.68 0.28 -19.04
N CYS A 15 -19.32 0.03 -17.78
CA CYS A 15 -19.28 -1.32 -17.20
C CYS A 15 -20.00 -1.36 -15.84
N HIS A 16 -21.06 -2.16 -15.75
CA HIS A 16 -21.73 -2.46 -14.49
C HIS A 16 -21.14 -3.75 -13.92
N ILE A 17 -20.48 -3.65 -12.77
CA ILE A 17 -19.96 -4.81 -12.04
C ILE A 17 -21.05 -5.24 -11.05
N GLY A 18 -21.42 -6.52 -11.09
CA GLY A 18 -22.35 -7.12 -10.13
C GLY A 18 -21.78 -7.18 -8.70
N PRO A 19 -22.55 -7.73 -7.75
CA PRO A 19 -22.05 -7.96 -6.40
C PRO A 19 -20.73 -8.73 -6.42
N ARG A 20 -19.78 -8.31 -5.59
CA ARG A 20 -18.52 -9.03 -5.46
C ARG A 20 -18.84 -10.45 -4.97
N PRO A 21 -18.46 -11.51 -5.71
CA PRO A 21 -18.63 -12.87 -5.22
C PRO A 21 -17.86 -13.02 -3.90
N GLU A 22 -18.34 -13.93 -3.03
CA GLU A 22 -17.58 -14.29 -1.83
C GLU A 22 -16.15 -14.66 -2.23
N ALA A 23 -15.18 -14.12 -1.51
CA ALA A 23 -13.79 -14.31 -1.84
C ALA A 23 -13.45 -15.79 -1.69
N VAL A 24 -13.31 -16.49 -2.81
CA VAL A 24 -12.72 -17.83 -2.83
C VAL A 24 -11.25 -17.65 -2.47
N GLU A 25 -10.81 -18.38 -1.45
CA GLU A 25 -9.42 -18.34 -1.03
C GLU A 25 -8.56 -19.01 -2.10
N GLU A 26 -7.72 -18.21 -2.76
CA GLU A 26 -6.73 -18.74 -3.69
C GLU A 26 -5.62 -19.43 -2.92
N GLU A 27 -5.24 -20.63 -3.36
CA GLU A 27 -4.14 -21.39 -2.78
C GLU A 27 -2.83 -20.58 -2.93
N PRO A 28 -2.03 -20.39 -1.86
CA PRO A 28 -0.79 -19.62 -1.92
C PRO A 28 0.19 -20.06 -3.03
N ARG A 29 0.21 -21.36 -3.36
CA ARG A 29 1.03 -21.91 -4.45
C ARG A 29 0.57 -21.43 -5.83
N ALA A 30 -0.74 -21.35 -6.05
CA ALA A 30 -1.30 -20.84 -7.29
C ALA A 30 -0.95 -19.36 -7.48
N ILE A 31 -1.07 -18.56 -6.42
CA ILE A 31 -0.70 -17.13 -6.41
C ILE A 31 0.78 -16.96 -6.78
N VAL A 32 1.68 -17.69 -6.12
CA VAL A 32 3.13 -17.58 -6.38
C VAL A 32 3.47 -18.05 -7.80
N THR A 33 2.84 -19.11 -8.30
CA THR A 33 3.03 -19.58 -9.68
C THR A 33 2.57 -18.52 -10.70
N GLY A 34 1.40 -17.91 -10.48
CA GLY A 34 0.89 -16.83 -11.32
C GLY A 34 1.80 -15.61 -11.31
N LEU A 35 2.31 -15.23 -10.14
CA LEU A 35 3.26 -14.14 -9.99
C LEU A 35 4.58 -14.44 -10.72
N SER A 36 5.17 -15.61 -10.54
CA SER A 36 6.40 -16.01 -11.24
C SER A 36 6.26 -15.94 -12.76
N THR A 37 5.10 -16.34 -13.28
CA THR A 37 4.77 -16.23 -14.71
C THR A 37 4.72 -14.76 -15.13
N LEU A 38 3.99 -13.92 -14.39
CA LEU A 38 3.89 -12.48 -14.65
C LEU A 38 5.26 -11.78 -14.61
N LEU A 39 6.11 -12.12 -13.64
CA LEU A 39 7.47 -11.56 -13.53
C LEU A 39 8.33 -11.97 -14.73
N THR A 40 8.16 -13.20 -15.23
CA THR A 40 8.83 -13.67 -16.45
C THR A 40 8.36 -12.90 -17.69
N ASP A 41 7.06 -12.58 -17.79
CA ASP A 41 6.55 -11.71 -18.85
C ASP A 41 7.13 -10.29 -18.75
N ILE A 42 7.21 -9.73 -17.54
CA ILE A 42 7.86 -8.44 -17.28
C ILE A 42 9.31 -8.47 -17.78
N ASP A 43 10.04 -9.53 -17.49
CA ASP A 43 11.44 -9.70 -17.90
C ASP A 43 11.59 -9.81 -19.42
N THR A 44 10.64 -10.47 -20.07
CA THR A 44 10.61 -10.68 -21.51
C THR A 44 10.34 -9.37 -22.26
N TYR A 45 9.40 -8.55 -21.76
CA TYR A 45 8.92 -7.38 -22.49
C TYR A 45 9.49 -6.04 -22.02
N LEU A 46 10.10 -5.98 -20.83
CA LEU A 46 10.66 -4.75 -20.28
C LEU A 46 12.16 -4.90 -20.02
N GLY A 47 12.95 -3.97 -20.57
CA GLY A 47 14.36 -3.84 -20.21
C GLY A 47 14.55 -3.47 -18.73
N ALA A 48 15.77 -3.66 -18.22
CA ALA A 48 16.13 -3.18 -16.89
C ALA A 48 15.90 -1.65 -16.78
N GLY A 49 15.34 -1.20 -15.67
CA GLY A 49 15.12 0.22 -15.42
C GLY A 49 13.89 0.51 -14.57
N ARG A 50 13.57 1.80 -14.46
CA ARG A 50 12.53 2.35 -13.57
C ARG A 50 11.15 1.71 -13.77
N GLN A 51 10.76 1.49 -15.01
CA GLN A 51 9.43 0.94 -15.33
C GLN A 51 9.33 -0.53 -14.92
N ARG A 52 10.36 -1.33 -15.20
CA ARG A 52 10.42 -2.73 -14.75
C ARG A 52 10.40 -2.83 -13.23
N ASP A 53 11.20 -2.01 -12.54
CA ASP A 53 11.21 -1.97 -11.07
C ASP A 53 9.84 -1.59 -10.46
N ARG A 54 9.10 -0.67 -11.11
CA ARG A 54 7.73 -0.33 -10.70
C ARG A 54 6.77 -1.51 -10.84
N MET A 55 6.87 -2.27 -11.94
CA MET A 55 6.05 -3.47 -12.14
C MET A 55 6.41 -4.57 -11.13
N TYR A 56 7.70 -4.74 -10.84
CA TYR A 56 8.18 -5.63 -9.79
C TYR A 56 7.71 -5.27 -8.40
N ALA A 57 7.46 -4.00 -8.11
CA ALA A 57 6.85 -3.61 -6.84
C ALA A 57 5.33 -3.79 -6.88
N TYR A 58 4.68 -3.40 -7.97
CA TYR A 58 3.23 -3.38 -8.08
C TYR A 58 2.59 -4.76 -7.94
N SER A 59 3.08 -5.77 -8.65
CA SER A 59 2.43 -7.08 -8.66
C SER A 59 2.60 -7.86 -7.36
N PRO A 60 3.81 -7.99 -6.79
CA PRO A 60 4.01 -8.63 -5.49
C PRO A 60 3.37 -7.84 -4.33
N ARG A 61 3.24 -6.52 -4.44
CA ARG A 61 2.59 -5.69 -3.41
C ARG A 61 1.23 -6.24 -3.01
N SER A 62 0.32 -6.44 -3.98
CA SER A 62 -1.05 -6.86 -3.68
C SER A 62 -1.18 -8.35 -3.45
N ALA A 63 -0.44 -9.16 -4.20
CA ALA A 63 -0.63 -10.61 -4.24
C ALA A 63 0.27 -11.40 -3.28
N ALA A 64 1.45 -10.89 -2.90
CA ALA A 64 2.40 -11.61 -2.05
C ALA A 64 2.64 -10.92 -0.70
N LEU A 65 2.92 -9.61 -0.69
CA LEU A 65 3.32 -8.90 0.52
C LEU A 65 2.13 -8.46 1.38
N ARG A 66 1.10 -7.85 0.78
CA ARG A 66 -0.09 -7.37 1.50
C ARG A 66 -0.84 -8.48 2.26
N PRO A 67 -1.01 -9.71 1.73
CA PRO A 67 -1.65 -10.80 2.49
C PRO A 67 -0.97 -11.09 3.84
N LEU A 68 0.35 -10.88 3.94
CA LEU A 68 1.11 -11.08 5.18
C LEU A 68 0.83 -10.01 6.26
N LEU A 69 0.23 -8.87 5.90
CA LEU A 69 -0.18 -7.81 6.83
C LEU A 69 -1.65 -7.83 7.21
N THR A 70 -2.39 -8.87 6.83
CA THR A 70 -3.81 -8.97 7.16
C THR A 70 -4.02 -9.51 8.57
N ALA A 71 -5.14 -9.13 9.21
CA ALA A 71 -5.54 -9.69 10.51
C ALA A 71 -5.60 -11.22 10.48
N ARG A 72 -6.06 -11.78 9.37
CA ARG A 72 -6.08 -13.23 9.13
C ARG A 72 -4.68 -13.86 9.21
N SER A 73 -3.68 -13.22 8.62
CA SER A 73 -2.29 -13.68 8.74
C SER A 73 -1.81 -13.67 10.19
N ALA A 74 -2.22 -12.67 10.98
CA ALA A 74 -1.88 -12.66 12.41
C ALA A 74 -2.57 -13.81 13.18
N ASP A 75 -3.81 -14.17 12.82
CA ASP A 75 -4.67 -15.06 13.62
C ASP A 75 -4.53 -16.57 13.27
N SER A 76 -4.15 -16.94 12.04
CA SER A 76 -3.96 -18.36 11.64
C SER A 76 -2.48 -18.78 11.65
N SER A 77 -2.15 -19.87 12.36
CA SER A 77 -0.77 -20.35 12.51
C SER A 77 -0.33 -21.36 11.44
N VAL A 78 -1.22 -22.23 10.95
CA VAL A 78 -0.88 -23.37 10.08
C VAL A 78 -0.58 -22.91 8.64
N ASP A 79 -1.41 -22.06 8.05
CA ASP A 79 -1.21 -21.58 6.67
C ASP A 79 -0.12 -20.51 6.56
N ARG A 80 0.13 -19.79 7.65
CA ARG A 80 1.07 -18.65 7.66
C ARG A 80 2.50 -19.07 7.34
N GLY A 81 2.98 -20.16 7.93
CA GLY A 81 4.36 -20.62 7.72
C GLY A 81 4.61 -21.09 6.28
N MET A 82 3.64 -21.77 5.67
CA MET A 82 3.74 -22.19 4.27
C MET A 82 3.70 -20.97 3.34
N HIS A 83 2.71 -20.09 3.51
CA HIS A 83 2.58 -18.88 2.70
C HIS A 83 3.84 -18.02 2.80
N PHE A 84 4.35 -17.78 4.01
CA PHE A 84 5.59 -17.04 4.23
C PHE A 84 6.77 -17.62 3.44
N ARG A 85 6.98 -18.95 3.49
CA ARG A 85 8.09 -19.57 2.78
C ARG A 85 8.00 -19.42 1.26
N LEU A 86 6.80 -19.61 0.70
CA LEU A 86 6.58 -19.43 -0.74
C LEU A 86 6.83 -17.98 -1.19
N VAL A 87 6.39 -17.01 -0.37
CA VAL A 87 6.66 -15.59 -0.64
C VAL A 87 8.14 -15.27 -0.46
N GLN A 88 8.81 -15.86 0.54
CA GLN A 88 10.24 -15.68 0.77
C GLN A 88 11.07 -16.15 -0.42
N GLU A 89 10.79 -17.34 -0.92
CA GLU A 89 11.43 -17.90 -2.12
C GLU A 89 11.24 -16.95 -3.31
N LEU A 90 9.99 -16.60 -3.62
CA LEU A 90 9.66 -15.68 -4.72
C LEU A 90 10.39 -14.33 -4.62
N ILE A 91 10.31 -13.67 -3.47
CA ILE A 91 10.87 -12.33 -3.28
C ILE A 91 12.40 -12.36 -3.34
N THR A 92 13.03 -13.37 -2.73
CA THR A 92 14.49 -13.49 -2.69
C THR A 92 15.06 -13.82 -4.07
N GLU A 93 14.37 -14.66 -4.85
CA GLU A 93 14.84 -15.07 -6.18
C GLU A 93 14.53 -14.07 -7.28
N ARG A 94 13.37 -13.42 -7.23
CA ARG A 94 12.83 -12.68 -8.38
C ARG A 94 12.73 -11.17 -8.19
N VAL A 95 12.67 -10.66 -6.96
CA VAL A 95 12.35 -9.23 -6.72
C VAL A 95 13.58 -8.46 -6.20
N PRO A 96 14.21 -7.62 -7.04
CA PRO A 96 15.40 -6.88 -6.62
C PRO A 96 15.07 -5.84 -5.54
N GLU A 97 15.93 -5.68 -4.54
CA GLU A 97 15.72 -4.77 -3.40
C GLU A 97 15.42 -3.32 -3.80
N ARG A 98 16.05 -2.83 -4.88
CA ARG A 98 15.80 -1.48 -5.41
C ARG A 98 14.35 -1.24 -5.86
N ALA A 99 13.56 -2.29 -6.08
CA ALA A 99 12.14 -2.17 -6.41
C ALA A 99 11.32 -1.75 -5.19
N ASP A 100 11.79 -2.05 -3.97
CA ASP A 100 11.07 -1.81 -2.74
C ASP A 100 10.74 -0.33 -2.54
N ARG A 101 11.54 0.60 -3.07
CA ARG A 101 11.24 2.05 -3.04
C ARG A 101 9.90 2.47 -3.67
N TYR A 102 9.24 1.57 -4.41
CA TYR A 102 7.91 1.78 -4.98
C TYR A 102 6.79 1.15 -4.14
N LEU A 103 7.15 0.48 -3.04
CA LEU A 103 6.21 -0.05 -2.06
C LEU A 103 5.92 1.01 -0.98
N PRO A 104 4.71 1.02 -0.39
CA PRO A 104 4.45 1.74 0.85
C PRO A 104 5.41 1.29 1.94
N VAL A 105 5.74 2.19 2.86
CA VAL A 105 6.75 1.97 3.90
C VAL A 105 6.54 0.69 4.71
N GLN A 106 5.30 0.35 5.05
CA GLN A 106 4.99 -0.88 5.80
C GLN A 106 5.31 -2.14 4.97
N LEU A 107 5.08 -2.09 3.64
CA LEU A 107 5.39 -3.20 2.74
C LEU A 107 6.88 -3.25 2.36
N ARG A 108 7.60 -2.12 2.44
CA ARG A 108 9.08 -2.12 2.40
C ARG A 108 9.65 -2.89 3.60
N ALA A 109 9.14 -2.60 4.80
CA ALA A 109 9.51 -3.34 6.00
C ALA A 109 9.18 -4.84 5.89
N VAL A 110 8.00 -5.20 5.37
CA VAL A 110 7.65 -6.61 5.12
C VAL A 110 8.61 -7.26 4.12
N ALA A 111 8.91 -6.62 3.00
CA ALA A 111 9.85 -7.16 2.03
C ALA A 111 11.25 -7.41 2.64
N ALA A 112 11.74 -6.47 3.47
CA ALA A 112 12.97 -6.64 4.22
C ALA A 112 12.90 -7.84 5.19
N PHE A 113 11.83 -7.96 5.98
CA PHE A 113 11.65 -9.09 6.90
C PHE A 113 11.48 -10.44 6.18
N VAL A 114 10.83 -10.45 5.02
CA VAL A 114 10.71 -11.64 4.17
C VAL A 114 12.09 -12.12 3.75
N ARG A 115 12.95 -11.24 3.21
CA ARG A 115 14.33 -11.61 2.80
C ARG A 115 15.17 -12.08 3.99
N GLN A 116 14.96 -11.52 5.18
CA GLN A 116 15.66 -11.91 6.41
C GLN A 116 15.10 -13.18 7.09
N GLY A 117 13.99 -13.76 6.61
CA GLY A 117 13.37 -14.91 7.27
C GLY A 117 12.62 -14.56 8.57
N ARG A 118 12.27 -13.29 8.80
CA ARG A 118 11.71 -12.77 10.06
C ARG A 118 10.18 -12.74 10.06
N LEU A 119 9.58 -13.93 9.99
CA LEU A 119 8.13 -14.10 10.10
C LEU A 119 7.57 -13.54 11.42
N ASP A 120 8.34 -13.63 12.51
CA ASP A 120 7.97 -13.08 13.81
C ASP A 120 7.69 -11.57 13.76
N GLN A 121 8.56 -10.81 13.07
CA GLN A 121 8.41 -9.35 12.92
C GLN A 121 7.20 -9.00 12.05
N ILE A 122 6.92 -9.79 11.01
CA ILE A 122 5.75 -9.61 10.16
C ILE A 122 4.45 -9.84 10.96
N VAL A 123 4.42 -10.86 11.83
CA VAL A 123 3.27 -11.11 12.70
C VAL A 123 3.08 -9.98 13.71
N MET A 124 4.17 -9.46 14.29
CA MET A 124 4.11 -8.30 15.18
C MET A 124 3.59 -7.05 14.44
N LEU A 125 4.06 -6.83 13.20
CA LEU A 125 3.66 -5.68 12.39
C LEU A 125 2.19 -5.78 11.98
N SER A 126 1.76 -6.96 11.52
CA SER A 126 0.37 -7.26 11.19
C SER A 126 -0.56 -6.99 12.39
N ASN A 127 -0.21 -7.50 13.58
CA ASN A 127 -0.99 -7.25 14.79
C ASN A 127 -1.08 -5.76 15.15
N SER A 128 0.05 -5.04 15.08
CA SER A 128 0.08 -3.60 15.36
C SER A 128 -0.66 -2.74 14.32
N SER A 129 -0.95 -3.29 13.13
CA SER A 129 -1.61 -2.57 12.03
C SER A 129 -3.10 -2.90 11.91
N LYS A 130 -3.64 -3.85 12.70
CA LYS A 130 -5.02 -4.34 12.58
C LYS A 130 -6.11 -3.26 12.60
N ARG A 131 -5.86 -2.16 13.32
CA ARG A 131 -6.79 -1.02 13.44
C ARG A 131 -6.21 0.27 12.87
N ALA A 132 -5.12 0.17 12.11
CA ALA A 132 -4.58 1.34 11.43
C ALA A 132 -5.62 1.87 10.43
N GLY A 133 -5.67 3.19 10.28
CA GLY A 133 -6.73 3.82 9.53
C GLY A 133 -6.44 5.28 9.24
N LEU A 134 -7.50 5.98 8.84
CA LEU A 134 -7.48 7.42 8.62
C LEU A 134 -8.52 8.05 9.54
N SER A 135 -8.15 9.12 10.22
CA SER A 135 -9.10 10.06 10.82
C SER A 135 -9.25 11.23 9.87
N ALA A 136 -10.47 11.68 9.65
CA ALA A 136 -10.74 12.89 8.89
C ALA A 136 -11.69 13.78 9.68
N GLU A 137 -11.31 15.03 9.87
CA GLU A 137 -12.08 16.03 10.59
C GLU A 137 -12.47 17.16 9.63
N LEU A 138 -13.76 17.49 9.60
CA LEU A 138 -14.28 18.66 8.88
C LEU A 138 -13.98 19.90 9.72
N THR A 139 -13.01 20.70 9.27
CA THR A 139 -12.58 21.91 9.98
C THR A 139 -13.32 23.16 9.51
N GLU A 140 -13.80 23.15 8.27
CA GLU A 140 -14.52 24.29 7.70
C GLU A 140 -15.60 23.80 6.73
N MET A 141 -16.78 24.42 6.76
CA MET A 141 -17.80 24.27 5.74
C MET A 141 -18.53 25.59 5.58
N ARG A 142 -18.35 26.25 4.43
CA ARG A 142 -19.03 27.52 4.14
C ARG A 142 -19.30 27.69 2.67
N TRP A 143 -20.31 28.50 2.38
CA TRP A 143 -20.53 29.03 1.04
C TRP A 143 -19.74 30.33 0.86
N ASP A 144 -19.00 30.41 -0.24
CA ASP A 144 -18.35 31.63 -0.73
C ASP A 144 -18.98 32.00 -2.08
N ALA A 145 -19.95 32.91 -2.05
CA ALA A 145 -20.86 33.19 -3.16
C ALA A 145 -21.54 31.90 -3.69
N HIS A 146 -21.03 31.33 -4.78
CA HIS A 146 -21.57 30.13 -5.43
C HIS A 146 -20.65 28.90 -5.30
N ILE A 147 -19.57 29.01 -4.51
CA ILE A 147 -18.59 27.93 -4.29
C ILE A 147 -18.75 27.40 -2.88
N LEU A 148 -18.92 26.09 -2.73
CA LEU A 148 -18.84 25.42 -1.43
C LEU A 148 -17.36 25.21 -1.08
N VAL A 149 -16.91 25.83 0.01
CA VAL A 149 -15.58 25.65 0.57
C VAL A 149 -15.66 24.62 1.69
N ILE A 150 -14.81 23.60 1.62
CA ILE A 150 -14.71 22.51 2.59
C ILE A 150 -13.24 22.44 3.06
N GLY A 151 -13.03 22.59 4.38
CA GLY A 151 -11.74 22.35 5.03
C GLY A 151 -11.74 20.97 5.68
N LEU A 152 -10.70 20.18 5.41
CA LEU A 152 -10.51 18.85 5.97
C LEU A 152 -9.10 18.72 6.53
N THR A 153 -9.00 18.21 7.75
CA THR A 153 -7.75 17.70 8.31
C THR A 153 -7.80 16.18 8.28
N VAL A 154 -6.73 15.54 7.79
CA VAL A 154 -6.64 14.08 7.70
C VAL A 154 -5.39 13.61 8.43
N GLU A 155 -5.58 12.66 9.34
CA GLU A 155 -4.49 12.04 10.10
C GLU A 155 -4.43 10.54 9.79
N VAL A 156 -3.20 10.03 9.62
CA VAL A 156 -2.96 8.59 9.55
C VAL A 156 -2.88 8.06 10.98
N LEU A 157 -3.72 7.07 11.29
CA LEU A 157 -3.75 6.44 12.61
C LEU A 157 -3.01 5.10 12.60
N SER A 158 -2.23 4.86 13.65
CA SER A 158 -1.69 3.55 14.02
C SER A 158 -2.78 2.63 14.57
N GLY A 159 -2.48 1.33 14.70
CA GLY A 159 -3.47 0.36 15.21
C GLY A 159 -3.81 0.48 16.70
N ASP A 160 -3.14 1.37 17.44
CA ASP A 160 -3.52 1.78 18.79
C ASP A 160 -4.50 2.97 18.79
N GLY A 161 -4.86 3.51 17.62
CA GLY A 161 -5.76 4.65 17.47
C GLY A 161 -5.08 6.01 17.66
N LEU A 162 -3.77 6.04 17.88
CA LEU A 162 -2.99 7.27 17.94
C LEU A 162 -2.45 7.63 16.55
N PRO A 163 -2.07 8.90 16.31
CA PRO A 163 -1.39 9.28 15.07
C PRO A 163 -0.16 8.42 14.80
N ASP A 164 0.04 8.04 13.52
CA ASP A 164 1.23 7.33 13.08
C ASP A 164 2.48 8.17 13.34
N ARG A 165 3.59 7.48 13.62
CA ARG A 165 4.78 8.13 14.19
C ARG A 165 5.83 8.33 13.12
N TYR A 166 6.33 9.56 13.04
CA TYR A 166 7.39 9.95 12.13
C TYR A 166 8.50 10.67 12.89
N ARG A 167 9.73 10.59 12.38
CA ARG A 167 10.90 11.30 12.88
C ARG A 167 11.50 12.13 11.77
N VAL A 168 11.72 13.42 12.04
CA VAL A 168 12.43 14.32 11.14
C VAL A 168 13.93 14.25 11.43
N ASP A 169 14.73 14.20 10.38
CA ASP A 169 16.20 14.17 10.41
C ASP A 169 16.74 15.12 9.34
N GLY A 170 16.91 16.40 9.70
CA GLY A 170 17.16 17.48 8.74
C GLY A 170 16.03 17.60 7.74
N GLU A 171 16.32 17.40 6.45
CA GLU A 171 15.31 17.41 5.38
C GLU A 171 14.56 16.08 5.22
N ARG A 172 15.04 15.01 5.87
CA ARG A 172 14.46 13.68 5.72
C ARG A 172 13.36 13.41 6.73
N VAL A 173 12.38 12.62 6.30
CA VAL A 173 11.30 12.13 7.15
C VAL A 173 11.37 10.61 7.17
N HIS A 174 11.44 10.04 8.37
CA HIS A 174 11.47 8.61 8.59
C HIS A 174 10.21 8.13 9.30
N TRP A 175 9.61 7.07 8.79
CA TRP A 175 8.58 6.33 9.53
C TRP A 175 9.19 5.66 10.75
N ASN A 176 8.54 5.80 11.90
CA ASN A 176 8.93 5.17 13.15
C ASN A 176 8.05 3.93 13.37
N PRO A 177 8.60 2.71 13.17
CA PRO A 177 7.79 1.50 13.26
C PRO A 177 7.14 1.34 14.64
N PRO A 178 6.02 0.60 14.74
CA PRO A 178 5.39 0.23 16.00
C PRO A 178 6.41 -0.29 17.02
N ARG A 179 6.24 0.02 18.30
CA ARG A 179 7.21 -0.34 19.37
C ARG A 179 7.48 -1.84 19.48
N SER A 180 6.56 -2.68 18.99
CA SER A 180 6.70 -4.13 18.92
C SER A 180 7.73 -4.59 17.88
N ILE A 181 8.13 -3.73 16.95
CA ILE A 181 9.10 -4.03 15.90
C ILE A 181 10.50 -3.62 16.35
N ASP A 182 11.46 -4.52 16.14
CA ASP A 182 12.86 -4.17 16.34
C ASP A 182 13.37 -3.33 15.15
N GLY A 183 13.37 -2.02 15.33
CA GLY A 183 13.81 -1.07 14.32
C GLY A 183 15.26 -1.26 13.87
N LYS A 184 16.12 -1.95 14.64
CA LYS A 184 17.51 -2.24 14.23
C LYS A 184 17.60 -3.24 13.08
N LEU A 185 16.53 -3.99 12.83
CA LEU A 185 16.43 -4.95 11.73
C LEU A 185 16.04 -4.29 10.41
N LEU A 186 15.59 -3.04 10.45
CA LEU A 186 15.21 -2.27 9.26
C LEU A 186 16.34 -1.34 8.85
N PRO A 187 16.86 -1.48 7.62
CA PRO A 187 17.77 -0.49 7.04
C PRO A 187 17.15 0.93 7.02
N ASN A 188 17.98 1.96 7.14
CA ASN A 188 17.50 3.35 7.24
C ASN A 188 16.72 3.81 6.00
N ASP A 189 17.07 3.32 4.82
CA ASP A 189 16.39 3.58 3.55
C ASP A 189 14.99 2.93 3.48
N VAL A 190 14.75 1.84 4.22
CA VAL A 190 13.43 1.22 4.32
C VAL A 190 12.44 2.13 5.03
N THR A 191 12.90 2.90 6.03
CA THR A 191 12.04 3.80 6.80
C THR A 191 11.94 5.21 6.26
N ASP A 192 12.81 5.61 5.31
CA ASP A 192 12.78 6.93 4.68
C ASP A 192 11.51 7.09 3.82
N ILE A 193 10.64 8.03 4.19
CA ILE A 193 9.39 8.35 3.49
C ILE A 193 9.41 9.76 2.89
N THR A 194 10.58 10.40 2.80
CA THR A 194 10.70 11.80 2.37
C THR A 194 9.99 12.04 1.03
N ALA A 195 10.27 11.20 0.03
CA ALA A 195 9.65 11.29 -1.29
C ALA A 195 8.18 10.81 -1.32
N ASP A 196 7.74 10.04 -0.32
CA ASP A 196 6.35 9.59 -0.20
C ASP A 196 5.48 10.71 0.37
N VAL A 197 5.99 11.46 1.36
CA VAL A 197 5.33 12.63 1.96
C VAL A 197 5.12 13.72 0.91
N GLU A 198 6.12 14.00 0.07
CA GLU A 198 5.99 14.98 -1.03
C GLU A 198 4.91 14.61 -2.06
N ARG A 199 4.57 13.32 -2.17
CA ARG A 199 3.57 12.80 -3.11
C ARG A 199 2.26 12.43 -2.43
N ALA A 200 2.18 12.59 -1.11
CA ALA A 200 0.99 12.28 -0.36
C ALA A 200 -0.14 13.18 -0.86
N HIS A 201 -1.27 12.56 -1.17
CA HIS A 201 -2.46 13.28 -1.58
C HIS A 201 -3.69 12.60 -0.98
N VAL A 202 -4.71 13.41 -0.78
CA VAL A 202 -6.05 12.94 -0.43
C VAL A 202 -6.94 13.24 -1.62
N ASP A 203 -7.89 12.36 -1.93
CA ASP A 203 -8.95 12.64 -2.90
C ASP A 203 -10.28 12.71 -2.17
N VAL A 204 -11.11 13.70 -2.52
CA VAL A 204 -12.41 13.93 -1.89
C VAL A 204 -13.47 13.71 -2.95
N TYR A 205 -14.43 12.87 -2.60
CA TYR A 205 -15.55 12.53 -3.46
C TYR A 205 -16.86 12.80 -2.71
N VAL A 206 -17.81 13.44 -3.39
CA VAL A 206 -19.17 13.62 -2.90
C VAL A 206 -20.08 12.62 -3.60
N ARG A 207 -20.77 11.81 -2.81
CA ARG A 207 -21.75 10.83 -3.33
C ARG A 207 -23.16 11.32 -3.05
N HIS A 208 -23.96 11.47 -4.11
CA HIS A 208 -25.39 11.69 -3.98
C HIS A 208 -26.04 10.42 -3.43
N THR A 209 -26.68 10.51 -2.25
CA THR A 209 -27.13 9.33 -1.50
C THR A 209 -28.25 8.55 -2.19
N GLN A 210 -29.16 9.24 -2.90
CA GLN A 210 -30.30 8.61 -3.55
C GLN A 210 -29.96 7.98 -4.89
N THR A 211 -29.17 8.67 -5.72
CA THR A 211 -28.82 8.21 -7.08
C THR A 211 -27.50 7.44 -7.10
N GLY A 212 -26.70 7.54 -6.05
CA GLY A 212 -25.38 6.93 -5.95
C GLY A 212 -24.31 7.60 -6.80
N VAL A 213 -24.62 8.66 -7.54
CA VAL A 213 -23.67 9.41 -8.39
C VAL A 213 -22.54 9.96 -7.52
N VAL A 214 -21.30 9.82 -7.98
CA VAL A 214 -20.09 10.27 -7.28
C VAL A 214 -19.41 11.37 -8.09
N HIS A 215 -19.10 12.48 -7.43
CA HIS A 215 -18.38 13.62 -8.00
C HIS A 215 -17.04 13.81 -7.30
N PHE A 216 -15.97 13.93 -8.07
CA PHE A 216 -14.66 14.33 -7.54
C PHE A 216 -14.64 15.83 -7.24
N LEU A 217 -14.08 16.23 -6.10
CA LEU A 217 -13.88 17.63 -5.73
C LEU A 217 -12.43 18.04 -5.99
N PRO A 218 -12.18 19.07 -6.84
CA PRO A 218 -10.85 19.66 -6.97
C PRO A 218 -10.41 20.24 -5.63
N MET A 219 -9.14 20.03 -5.26
CA MET A 219 -8.62 20.48 -3.98
C MET A 219 -7.22 21.05 -4.06
N ASN A 220 -6.90 21.92 -3.10
CA ASN A 220 -5.54 22.30 -2.76
C ASN A 220 -5.16 21.58 -1.48
N GLN A 221 -3.96 20.99 -1.44
CA GLN A 221 -3.50 20.19 -0.32
C GLN A 221 -2.10 20.61 0.11
N ASN A 222 -1.83 20.48 1.41
CA ASN A 222 -0.52 20.67 1.99
C ASN A 222 -0.32 19.62 3.09
N VAL A 223 0.92 19.19 3.29
CA VAL A 223 1.27 18.31 4.42
C VAL A 223 1.97 19.16 5.47
N GLU A 224 1.35 19.27 6.65
CA GLU A 224 1.94 19.97 7.79
C GLU A 224 2.91 19.05 8.55
N ARG A 225 4.06 19.60 8.94
CA ARG A 225 5.04 18.92 9.80
C ARG A 225 4.93 19.56 11.18
N LEU A 226 4.34 18.84 12.14
CA LEU A 226 4.16 19.28 13.52
C LEU A 226 5.38 18.92 14.39
#